data_AF-A0A2D4J3R0-F1
#
_entry.id   AF-A0A2D4J3R0-F1
#
_cell.length_a   1.000
_cell.length_b   1.000
_cell.length_c   1.000
_cell.angle_alpha   90.00
_cell.angle_beta   90.00
_cell.angle_gamma   90.00
#
_symmetry.space_group_name_H-M   'P 1'
#
loop_
_entity.id
_entity.type
_entity.pdbx_description
1 polymer ?
#
loop_
_entity_poly.entity_id
_entity_poly.type
_entity_poly.pdbx_seq_one_letter_code
_entity_poly.pdbx_strand_id
1 'polypeptide(L)'
;TRSNKNKVFFFQGAFSRLDPTGIFEKEMIQRIPCGRLGTVEEIANLATYLCSDYANWVNGAVIRMDGGEYVSMAGEFNELRKVIIYKENFVTKGCKMENYYPVL
;
A
#
# COMPACT_ATOMS: atom_id res chain seq x y z
N THR A 1 -23.65 -5.74 -3.30
CA THR A 1 -24.06 -5.20 -1.97
C THR A 1 -23.55 -5.99 -0.75
N ARG A 2 -22.51 -6.83 -0.88
CA ARG A 2 -21.87 -7.55 0.24
C ARG A 2 -20.37 -7.22 0.43
N SER A 3 -19.78 -6.41 -0.45
CA SER A 3 -18.32 -6.23 -0.56
C SER A 3 -17.71 -5.12 0.32
N ASN A 4 -18.49 -4.18 0.86
CA ASN A 4 -17.94 -3.04 1.61
C ASN A 4 -18.09 -3.14 3.15
N LYS A 5 -18.76 -4.17 3.67
CA LYS A 5 -19.12 -4.23 5.10
C LYS A 5 -17.97 -4.64 6.03
N ASN A 6 -16.94 -5.28 5.50
CA ASN A 6 -15.87 -5.89 6.29
C ASN A 6 -14.52 -5.25 6.02
N LYS A 7 -14.45 -4.06 5.42
CA LYS A 7 -13.19 -3.34 5.21
C LYS A 7 -12.81 -2.57 6.48
N VAL A 8 -11.53 -2.58 6.85
CA VAL A 8 -10.99 -2.00 8.10
C VAL A 8 -11.35 -0.52 8.30
N PHE A 9 -11.53 0.24 7.21
CA PHE A 9 -11.84 1.67 7.26
C PHE A 9 -13.31 2.02 6.96
N PHE A 10 -14.15 1.08 6.48
CA PHE A 10 -15.49 1.39 6.01
C PHE A 10 -16.57 0.86 6.96
N PHE A 11 -16.71 1.53 8.11
CA PHE A 11 -17.94 1.40 8.89
C PHE A 11 -19.06 2.18 8.21
N GLN A 12 -20.12 1.46 7.85
CA GLN A 12 -21.20 1.92 6.96
C GLN A 12 -21.89 3.23 7.38
N GLY A 13 -21.78 3.64 8.66
CA GLY A 13 -22.37 4.91 9.13
C GLY A 13 -21.48 6.13 8.99
N ALA A 14 -20.19 6.01 9.33
CA ALA A 14 -19.30 7.17 9.41
C ALA A 14 -18.81 7.60 8.01
N PHE A 15 -18.42 6.64 7.18
CA PHE A 15 -17.77 6.95 5.90
C PHE A 15 -18.74 7.42 4.82
N SER A 16 -19.98 6.91 4.81
CA SER A 16 -21.02 7.37 3.88
C SER A 16 -21.43 8.84 4.12
N ARG A 17 -21.15 9.39 5.31
CA ARG A 17 -21.33 10.82 5.62
C ARG A 17 -20.10 11.65 5.30
N LEU A 18 -18.91 11.09 5.47
CA LEU A 18 -17.63 11.78 5.26
C LEU A 18 -17.24 11.86 3.78
N ASP A 19 -17.43 10.79 3.02
CA ASP A 19 -17.20 10.75 1.58
C ASP A 19 -18.44 10.22 0.85
N PRO A 20 -19.45 11.08 0.61
CA PRO A 20 -20.65 10.70 -0.13
C PRO A 20 -20.37 10.42 -1.62
N THR A 21 -19.21 10.85 -2.14
CA THR A 21 -18.85 10.75 -3.57
C THR A 21 -18.00 9.53 -3.90
N GLY A 22 -17.38 8.90 -2.89
CA GLY A 22 -16.49 7.75 -3.05
C GLY A 22 -15.15 8.08 -3.72
N ILE A 23 -14.82 9.37 -3.87
CA ILE A 23 -13.57 9.83 -4.49
C ILE A 23 -12.41 9.54 -3.54
N PHE A 24 -12.60 9.80 -2.25
CA PHE A 24 -11.57 9.57 -1.24
C PHE A 24 -11.23 8.09 -1.10
N GLU A 25 -12.22 7.19 -1.15
CA GLU A 25 -11.96 5.73 -1.15
C GLU A 25 -11.05 5.33 -2.32
N LYS A 26 -11.33 5.85 -3.52
CA LYS A 26 -10.55 5.53 -4.72
C LYS A 26 -9.12 6.05 -4.62
N GLU A 27 -8.92 7.29 -4.19
CA GLU A 27 -7.59 7.87 -4.01
C GLU A 27 -6.78 7.15 -2.93
N MET A 28 -7.44 6.74 -1.83
CA MET A 28 -6.79 5.95 -0.78
C MET A 28 -6.29 4.61 -1.32
N ILE A 29 -7.10 3.90 -2.10
CA ILE A 29 -6.69 2.63 -2.70
C ILE A 29 -5.46 2.80 -3.61
N GLN A 30 -5.33 3.92 -4.33
CA GLN A 30 -4.16 4.19 -5.18
C GLN A 30 -2.86 4.39 -4.40
N ARG A 31 -2.94 4.84 -3.14
CA ARG A 31 -1.77 5.00 -2.27
C ARG A 31 -1.25 3.67 -1.73
N ILE A 32 -2.10 2.64 -1.67
CA ILE A 32 -1.81 1.32 -1.13
C ILE A 32 -1.20 0.44 -2.24
N PRO A 33 0.06 0.00 -2.14
CA PRO A 33 0.67 -0.90 -3.12
C PRO A 33 -0.09 -2.22 -3.34
N CYS A 34 -0.73 -2.76 -2.30
CA CYS A 34 -1.61 -3.93 -2.43
C CYS A 34 -2.88 -3.69 -3.26
N GLY A 35 -3.21 -2.43 -3.61
CA GLY A 35 -4.32 -2.08 -4.50
C GLY A 35 -5.71 -2.36 -3.95
N ARG A 36 -5.83 -2.63 -2.64
CA ARG A 36 -7.10 -2.85 -1.95
C ARG A 36 -6.99 -2.47 -0.49
N LEU A 37 -8.14 -2.40 0.16
CA LEU A 37 -8.23 -2.25 1.60
C LEU A 37 -8.14 -3.61 2.28
N GLY A 38 -7.57 -3.61 3.49
CA GLY A 38 -7.63 -4.76 4.38
C GLY A 38 -9.05 -5.04 4.83
N THR A 39 -9.31 -6.29 5.20
CA THR A 39 -10.57 -6.69 5.84
C THR A 39 -10.43 -6.85 7.35
N VAL A 40 -11.55 -6.76 8.06
CA VAL A 40 -11.63 -6.94 9.51
C VAL A 40 -11.16 -8.33 9.90
N GLU A 41 -11.48 -9.35 9.09
CA GLU A 41 -11.04 -10.73 9.31
C GLU A 41 -9.51 -10.88 9.21
N GLU A 42 -8.88 -10.15 8.27
CA GLU A 42 -7.42 -10.18 8.14
C GLU A 42 -6.73 -9.62 9.39
N ILE A 43 -7.21 -8.50 9.93
CA ILE A 43 -6.70 -7.94 11.19
C ILE A 43 -7.01 -8.87 12.37
N ALA A 44 -8.21 -9.45 12.43
CA ALA A 44 -8.58 -10.39 13.47
C ALA A 44 -7.68 -11.63 13.48
N ASN A 45 -7.32 -12.16 12.31
CA ASN A 45 -6.39 -13.28 12.17
C ASN A 45 -4.99 -12.91 12.68
N LEU A 46 -4.47 -11.72 12.33
CA LEU A 46 -3.18 -11.25 12.85
C LEU A 46 -3.23 -11.10 14.38
N ALA A 47 -4.27 -10.46 14.92
CA ALA A 47 -4.44 -10.30 16.35
C ALA A 47 -4.52 -11.67 17.06
N THR A 48 -5.27 -12.62 16.49
CA THR A 48 -5.40 -13.98 17.02
C THR A 48 -4.04 -14.69 17.06
N TYR A 49 -3.24 -14.57 16.00
CA TYR A 49 -1.89 -15.12 15.97
C TYR A 49 -1.01 -14.50 17.06
N LEU A 50 -1.01 -13.17 17.19
CA LEU A 50 -0.19 -12.47 18.19
C LEU A 50 -0.61 -12.74 19.63
N CYS A 51 -1.89 -13.02 19.88
CA CYS A 51 -2.38 -13.41 21.20
C CYS A 51 -2.28 -14.92 21.49
N SER A 52 -1.85 -15.73 20.52
CA SER A 52 -1.73 -17.18 20.69
C SER A 52 -0.38 -17.59 21.29
N ASP A 53 -0.30 -18.82 21.80
CA ASP A 53 0.96 -19.40 22.30
C ASP A 53 2.05 -19.52 21.23
N TYR A 54 1.67 -19.49 19.93
CA TYR A 54 2.63 -19.49 18.82
C TYR A 54 3.48 -18.22 18.77
N ALA A 55 3.02 -17.14 19.40
CA ALA A 55 3.71 -15.86 19.47
C ALA A 55 4.28 -15.58 20.88
N ASN A 56 4.49 -16.61 21.72
CA ASN A 56 4.86 -16.44 23.14
C ASN A 56 6.16 -15.66 23.40
N TRP A 57 7.04 -15.53 22.41
CA TRP A 57 8.29 -14.76 22.51
C TRP A 57 8.23 -13.42 21.75
N VAL A 58 7.13 -13.14 21.05
CA VAL A 58 6.93 -11.87 20.34
C VAL A 58 6.53 -10.82 21.37
N ASN A 59 7.49 -10.01 21.80
CA ASN A 59 7.27 -8.90 22.74
C ASN A 59 7.98 -7.63 22.26
N GLY A 60 7.38 -6.47 22.51
CA GLY A 60 7.90 -5.15 22.11
C GLY A 60 7.86 -4.86 20.61
N ALA A 61 7.25 -5.75 19.81
CA ALA A 61 7.16 -5.58 18.36
C ALA A 61 6.02 -4.63 17.97
N VAL A 62 6.24 -3.83 16.93
CA VAL A 62 5.22 -3.01 16.26
C VAL A 62 5.06 -3.53 14.84
N ILE A 63 3.91 -4.13 14.54
CA ILE A 63 3.65 -4.77 13.25
C ILE A 63 2.71 -3.88 12.43
N ARG A 64 3.16 -3.52 11.23
CA ARG A 64 2.40 -2.69 10.29
C ARG A 64 1.58 -3.58 9.36
N MET A 65 0.27 -3.37 9.36
CA MET A 65 -0.68 -4.05 8.48
C MET A 65 -1.49 -3.01 7.70
N ASP A 66 -0.84 -2.35 6.75
CA ASP A 66 -1.38 -1.21 5.98
C ASP A 66 -1.34 -1.46 4.46
N GLY A 67 -1.05 -2.69 4.01
CA GLY A 67 -0.90 -3.02 2.59
C GLY A 67 0.26 -2.28 1.91
N GLY A 68 1.22 -1.77 2.68
CA GLY A 68 2.38 -1.01 2.18
C GLY A 68 2.13 0.49 2.05
N GLU A 69 1.00 1.02 2.53
CA GLU A 69 0.63 2.44 2.40
C GLU A 69 1.72 3.38 2.95
N TYR A 70 2.24 3.11 4.14
CA TYR A 70 3.21 4.03 4.72
C TYR A 70 4.52 4.10 3.94
N VAL A 71 5.09 2.96 3.56
CA VAL A 71 6.34 2.95 2.80
C VAL A 71 6.13 3.54 1.41
N SER A 72 4.93 3.38 0.86
CA SER A 72 4.49 4.01 -0.38
C SER A 72 4.47 5.53 -0.28
N MET A 73 3.97 6.08 0.84
CA MET A 73 3.88 7.53 1.05
C MET A 73 5.20 8.18 1.54
N ALA A 74 6.03 7.43 2.27
CA ALA A 74 7.25 7.98 2.86
C ALA A 74 8.42 8.11 1.88
N GLY A 75 8.41 7.38 0.76
CA GLY A 75 9.49 7.41 -0.23
C GLY A 75 9.34 8.58 -1.20
N GLU A 76 10.34 9.48 -1.24
CA GLU A 76 10.36 10.68 -2.09
C GLU A 76 10.10 10.37 -3.58
N PHE A 77 10.74 9.33 -4.10
CA PHE A 77 10.65 8.95 -5.51
C PHE A 77 9.51 7.98 -5.84
N ASN A 78 8.65 7.63 -4.88
CA ASN A 78 7.56 6.69 -5.12
C ASN A 78 6.47 7.22 -6.05
N GLU A 79 6.32 8.54 -6.15
CA GLU A 79 5.41 9.17 -7.12
C GLU A 79 5.85 8.94 -8.58
N LEU A 80 7.13 8.63 -8.82
CA LEU A 80 7.62 8.27 -10.15
C LEU A 80 6.99 6.97 -10.70
N ARG A 81 6.33 6.16 -9.86
CA ARG A 81 5.52 5.02 -10.34
C ARG A 81 4.46 5.44 -11.35
N LYS A 82 3.90 6.65 -11.23
CA LYS A 82 2.97 7.20 -12.23
C LYS A 82 3.67 7.58 -13.54
N VAL A 83 4.97 7.87 -13.53
CA VAL A 83 5.71 8.27 -14.73
C VAL A 83 6.17 7.03 -15.51
N ILE A 84 6.63 5.99 -14.83
CA ILE A 84 7.19 4.78 -15.49
C ILE A 84 6.14 4.07 -16.34
N ILE A 85 4.89 3.99 -15.88
CA ILE A 85 3.77 3.39 -16.62
C ILE A 85 3.46 4.17 -17.92
N TYR A 86 3.74 5.47 -17.97
CA TYR A 86 3.53 6.30 -19.17
C TYR A 86 4.79 6.43 -20.05
N LYS A 87 5.97 6.00 -19.57
CA LYS A 87 7.29 6.24 -20.21
C LYS A 87 8.12 4.97 -20.44
N GLU A 88 7.52 3.79 -20.56
CA GLU A 88 8.23 2.61 -21.08
C GLU A 88 8.91 2.88 -22.45
N ASN A 89 8.48 3.93 -23.17
CA ASN A 89 9.09 4.38 -24.43
C ASN A 89 10.26 5.40 -24.30
N PHE A 90 10.60 5.92 -23.11
CA PHE A 90 11.54 7.05 -22.99
C PHE A 90 12.76 6.76 -22.09
N VAL A 91 12.60 6.05 -20.97
CA VAL A 91 13.72 5.81 -20.02
C VAL A 91 14.76 4.85 -20.59
N THR A 92 14.34 3.86 -21.37
CA THR A 92 15.24 2.94 -22.09
C THR A 92 16.08 3.63 -23.17
N LYS A 93 15.69 4.83 -23.63
CA LYS A 93 16.48 5.62 -24.59
C LYS A 93 17.48 6.58 -23.94
N GLY A 94 17.28 6.96 -22.68
CA GLY A 94 18.15 7.88 -21.94
C GLY A 94 19.35 7.21 -21.26
N CYS A 95 19.24 5.92 -20.90
CA CYS A 95 20.36 5.13 -20.38
C CYS A 95 21.21 4.53 -21.52
N LYS A 96 21.53 5.35 -22.52
CA LYS A 96 22.78 5.22 -23.26
C LYS A 96 23.68 6.35 -22.76
N MET A 97 24.15 6.20 -21.53
CA MET A 97 25.26 7.02 -21.03
C MET A 97 26.53 6.46 -21.66
N GLU A 98 26.84 7.02 -22.83
CA GLU A 98 28.17 7.20 -23.38
C GLU A 98 29.11 7.61 -22.23
N ASN A 99 29.97 6.70 -21.76
CA ASN A 99 31.24 6.96 -21.05
C ASN A 99 31.75 5.69 -20.33
N TYR A 100 32.03 4.63 -21.08
CA TYR A 100 32.96 3.59 -20.63
C TYR A 100 34.20 3.65 -21.52
N TYR A 101 35.19 4.45 -21.12
CA TYR A 101 36.54 4.31 -21.63
C TYR A 101 37.14 3.03 -21.04
N PRO A 102 37.66 2.08 -21.84
CA PRO A 102 38.42 0.97 -21.30
C PRO A 102 39.77 1.53 -20.85
N VAL A 103 39.99 1.56 -19.53
CA VAL A 103 41.36 1.59 -19.00
C VAL A 103 41.87 0.15 -18.98
N LEU A 104 43.00 -0.01 -19.66
CA LEU A 104 43.84 -1.20 -19.90
C LEU A 104 43.73 -2.34 -18.89
#